data_AF-A0A8D8AC11-F1
#
_entry.id   AF-A0A8D8AC11-F1
#
_cell.length_a   1.000
_cell.length_b   1.000
_cell.length_c   1.000
_cell.angle_alpha   90.00
_cell.angle_beta   90.00
_cell.angle_gamma   90.00
#
_symmetry.space_group_name_H-M   'P 1'
#
loop_
_entity.id
_entity.type
_entity.pdbx_description
1 polymer ?
#
loop_
_entity_poly.entity_id
_entity_poly.type
_entity_poly.pdbx_seq_one_letter_code
_entity_poly.pdbx_strand_id
1 'polypeptide(L)'
;NVETMNYGYFGFIETLSRFVLSGVDFETFKTWPTLMMHFETTLRDPVFYSLWDRLLDFYYLFKSYLPYYTFDDLSFKSVVIKDVVIDKLLTYFDFFDADISNVIPMTNVNKFWDLSVIGRTKRLNHKPFTYTLDVMSEFK
;
A
#
# COMPACT_ATOMS: atom_id res chain seq x y z
N ASN A 1 17.59 -2.31 2.62
CA ASN A 1 17.35 -0.95 3.18
C ASN A 1 18.67 -0.45 3.78
N VAL A 2 18.69 0.64 4.54
CA VAL A 2 19.95 1.16 5.10
C VAL A 2 20.61 0.19 6.13
N GLU A 3 19.82 -0.74 6.65
CA GLU A 3 20.26 -1.74 7.64
C GLU A 3 20.91 -2.97 6.98
N THR A 4 20.95 -3.03 5.65
CA THR A 4 21.53 -4.15 4.93
C THR A 4 23.06 -4.21 5.16
N MET A 5 23.54 -5.36 5.62
CA MET A 5 24.96 -5.55 5.99
C MET A 5 25.94 -5.37 4.83
N ASN A 6 25.53 -5.63 3.58
CA ASN A 6 26.36 -5.46 2.39
C ASN A 6 25.59 -4.95 1.17
N TYR A 7 25.64 -3.64 0.91
CA TYR A 7 25.00 -3.01 -0.23
C TYR A 7 25.55 -3.46 -1.59
N GLY A 8 26.86 -3.70 -1.69
CA GLY A 8 27.50 -4.08 -2.96
C GLY A 8 27.09 -5.48 -3.42
N TYR A 9 26.80 -6.37 -2.47
CA TYR A 9 26.37 -7.74 -2.78
C TYR A 9 24.85 -7.82 -3.06
N PHE A 10 24.02 -7.26 -2.18
CA PHE A 10 22.56 -7.39 -2.29
C PHE A 10 21.92 -6.39 -3.26
N GLY A 11 22.59 -5.26 -3.52
CA GLY A 11 22.13 -4.24 -4.46
C GLY A 11 20.73 -3.68 -4.15
N PHE A 12 20.12 -3.11 -5.19
CA PHE A 12 18.81 -2.47 -5.13
C PHE A 12 17.82 -3.17 -6.06
N ILE A 13 17.42 -4.39 -5.68
CA ILE A 13 16.58 -5.24 -6.55
C ILE A 13 15.28 -4.54 -6.97
N GLU A 14 14.62 -3.83 -6.05
CA GLU A 14 13.38 -3.11 -6.35
C GLU A 14 13.62 -1.98 -7.36
N THR A 15 14.57 -1.10 -7.08
CA THR A 15 14.90 0.05 -7.93
C THR A 15 15.34 -0.38 -9.32
N LEU A 16 16.22 -1.38 -9.41
CA LEU A 16 16.68 -1.92 -10.69
C LEU A 16 15.54 -2.57 -11.47
N SER A 17 14.67 -3.33 -10.80
CA SER A 17 13.50 -3.93 -11.44
C SER A 17 12.57 -2.86 -12.01
N ARG A 18 12.33 -1.77 -11.26
CA ARG A 18 11.51 -0.64 -11.72
C ARG A 18 12.11 0.05 -12.95
N PHE A 19 13.43 0.23 -13.01
CA PHE A 19 14.09 0.80 -14.19
C PHE A 19 13.94 -0.09 -15.42
N VAL A 20 14.20 -1.39 -15.26
CA VAL A 20 14.05 -2.37 -16.35
C VAL A 20 12.61 -2.43 -16.86
N LEU A 21 11.64 -2.52 -15.95
CA LEU A 21 10.20 -2.55 -16.31
C LEU A 21 9.70 -1.23 -16.91
N SER A 22 10.35 -0.12 -16.56
CA SER A 22 10.08 1.19 -17.16
C SER A 22 10.75 1.37 -18.52
N GLY A 23 11.65 0.47 -18.94
CA GLY A 23 12.46 0.64 -20.15
C GLY A 23 13.41 1.85 -20.08
N VAL A 24 13.82 2.23 -18.87
CA VAL A 24 14.67 3.39 -18.62
C VAL A 24 16.10 2.94 -18.36
N ASP A 25 17.06 3.60 -19.00
CA ASP A 25 18.48 3.35 -18.78
C ASP A 25 18.96 3.99 -17.47
N PHE A 26 19.69 3.20 -16.66
CA PHE A 26 20.18 3.59 -15.35
C PHE A 26 21.29 4.64 -15.40
N GLU A 27 22.01 4.76 -16.52
CA GLU A 27 23.15 5.68 -16.67
C GLU A 27 22.74 7.09 -17.14
N THR A 28 21.47 7.30 -17.48
CA THR A 28 21.03 8.54 -18.12
C THR A 28 20.48 9.55 -17.11
N PHE A 29 21.03 10.77 -17.12
CA PHE A 29 20.54 11.88 -16.29
C PHE A 29 19.23 12.51 -16.78
N LYS A 30 18.82 12.22 -18.02
CA LYS A 30 17.58 12.70 -18.62
C LYS A 30 16.76 11.51 -19.11
N THR A 31 15.68 11.22 -18.40
CA THR A 31 14.77 10.13 -18.70
C THR A 31 13.34 10.66 -18.71
N TRP A 32 12.48 10.02 -19.49
CA TRP A 32 11.05 10.31 -19.44
C TRP A 32 10.46 9.66 -18.19
N PRO A 33 9.76 10.42 -17.33
CA PRO A 33 9.17 9.86 -16.12
C PRO A 33 8.11 8.82 -16.48
N THR A 34 8.24 7.61 -15.94
CA THR A 34 7.27 6.52 -16.06
C THR A 34 6.49 6.35 -14.76
N LEU A 35 5.40 5.58 -14.81
CA LEU A 35 4.55 5.32 -13.64
C LEU A 35 5.31 4.64 -12.49
N MET A 36 6.32 3.81 -12.76
CA MET A 36 7.01 3.04 -11.71
C MET A 36 8.12 3.80 -10.97
N MET A 37 8.54 4.96 -11.47
CA MET A 37 9.63 5.75 -10.87
C MET A 37 9.16 6.61 -9.68
N HIS A 38 7.85 6.73 -9.49
CA HIS A 38 7.22 7.62 -8.52
C HIS A 38 6.24 6.84 -7.64
N PHE A 39 6.32 7.02 -6.32
CA PHE A 39 5.46 6.30 -5.38
C PHE A 39 3.98 6.67 -5.54
N GLU A 40 3.71 7.91 -5.91
CA GLU A 40 2.37 8.46 -6.13
C GLU A 40 1.66 7.88 -7.37
N THR A 41 2.40 7.37 -8.36
CA THR A 41 1.84 6.79 -9.59
C THR A 41 2.08 5.30 -9.75
N THR A 42 3.01 4.70 -9.00
CA THR A 42 3.39 3.29 -9.21
C THR A 42 2.27 2.29 -9.01
N LEU A 43 1.30 2.58 -8.13
CA LEU A 43 0.15 1.70 -7.87
C LEU A 43 -0.87 1.71 -9.02
N ARG A 44 -0.71 2.58 -10.01
CA ARG A 44 -1.60 2.64 -11.18
C ARG A 44 -1.25 1.61 -12.25
N ASP A 45 -0.02 1.08 -12.22
CA ASP A 45 0.46 0.10 -13.19
C ASP A 45 0.23 -1.33 -12.68
N PRO A 46 -0.48 -2.20 -13.42
CA PRO A 46 -0.69 -3.59 -13.00
C PRO A 46 0.63 -4.38 -12.83
N VAL A 47 1.68 -4.04 -13.58
CA VAL A 47 2.97 -4.72 -13.54
C VAL A 47 3.65 -4.51 -12.18
N PHE A 48 3.36 -3.40 -11.48
CA PHE A 48 3.82 -3.19 -10.10
C PHE A 48 3.41 -4.36 -9.20
N TYR A 49 2.15 -4.78 -9.26
CA TYR A 49 1.65 -5.86 -8.41
C TYR A 49 2.30 -7.20 -8.76
N SER A 50 2.55 -7.46 -10.05
CA SER A 50 3.25 -8.67 -10.50
C SER A 50 4.71 -8.70 -10.03
N LEU A 51 5.40 -7.54 -10.03
CA LEU A 51 6.75 -7.43 -9.48
C LEU A 51 6.76 -7.73 -7.98
N TRP A 52 5.85 -7.12 -7.22
CA TRP A 52 5.78 -7.31 -5.77
C TRP A 52 5.38 -8.72 -5.36
N ASP A 53 4.46 -9.34 -6.09
CA ASP A 53 4.09 -10.74 -5.89
C ASP A 53 5.32 -11.65 -6.02
N ARG A 54 6.12 -11.47 -7.09
CA ARG A 54 7.38 -12.20 -7.28
C ARG A 54 8.43 -11.90 -6.20
N LEU A 55 8.50 -10.67 -5.71
CA LEU A 55 9.42 -10.33 -4.60
C LEU A 55 8.96 -10.98 -3.29
N LEU A 56 7.65 -11.08 -3.07
CA LEU A 56 7.07 -11.74 -1.91
C LEU A 56 7.28 -13.25 -1.94
N ASP A 57 7.41 -13.89 -3.11
CA ASP A 57 7.75 -15.32 -3.20
C ASP A 57 9.06 -15.64 -2.44
N PHE A 58 10.08 -14.79 -2.52
CA PHE A 58 11.32 -14.98 -1.75
C PHE A 58 11.08 -14.87 -0.25
N TYR A 59 10.21 -13.96 0.16
CA TYR A 59 9.84 -13.80 1.56
C TYR A 59 9.05 -15.01 2.08
N TYR A 60 8.10 -15.51 1.30
CA TYR A 60 7.33 -16.70 1.65
C TYR A 60 8.19 -17.97 1.64
N LEU A 61 9.15 -18.07 0.71
CA LEU A 61 10.15 -19.13 0.73
C LEU A 61 10.97 -19.07 2.03
N PHE A 62 11.44 -17.89 2.44
CA PHE A 62 12.09 -17.73 3.73
C PHE A 62 11.19 -18.15 4.90
N LYS A 63 9.93 -17.70 4.91
CA LYS A 63 8.93 -18.08 5.94
C LYS A 63 8.69 -19.58 5.98
N SER A 64 8.81 -20.29 4.87
CA SER A 64 8.65 -21.76 4.81
C SER A 64 9.71 -22.53 5.61
N TYR A 65 10.87 -21.91 5.87
CA TYR A 65 11.93 -22.50 6.70
C TYR A 65 11.74 -22.22 8.20
N LEU A 66 10.82 -21.34 8.57
CA LEU A 66 10.53 -21.08 9.97
C LEU A 66 9.64 -22.18 10.55
N PRO A 67 9.78 -22.51 11.84
CA PRO A 67 8.89 -23.46 12.50
C PRO A 67 7.44 -22.93 12.49
N TYR A 68 6.50 -23.85 12.35
CA TYR A 68 5.08 -23.56 12.50
C TYR A 68 4.75 -23.25 13.96
N TYR A 69 3.80 -22.34 14.18
CA TYR A 69 3.26 -22.12 15.51
C TYR A 69 2.57 -23.39 16.02
N THR A 70 2.89 -23.77 17.25
CA THR A 70 2.24 -24.89 17.93
C THR A 70 0.92 -24.44 18.55
N PHE A 71 0.10 -25.40 18.97
CA PHE A 71 -1.13 -25.07 19.70
C PHE A 71 -0.84 -24.24 20.96
N ASP A 72 0.21 -24.59 21.71
CA ASP A 72 0.56 -23.87 22.93
C ASP A 72 0.99 -22.42 22.65
N ASP A 73 1.64 -22.15 21.51
CA ASP A 73 2.04 -20.79 21.09
C ASP A 73 0.84 -19.90 20.74
N LEU A 74 -0.22 -20.48 20.17
CA LEU A 74 -1.43 -19.75 19.75
C LEU A 74 -2.54 -19.77 20.81
N SER A 75 -2.48 -20.71 21.76
CA SER A 75 -3.52 -20.87 22.76
C SER A 75 -3.47 -19.74 23.78
N PHE A 76 -4.57 -18.99 23.89
CA PHE A 76 -4.79 -18.08 25.00
C PHE A 76 -5.70 -18.77 26.03
N LYS A 77 -5.09 -19.42 27.03
CA LYS A 77 -5.82 -20.20 28.03
C LYS A 77 -6.84 -19.32 28.75
N SER A 78 -8.01 -19.90 29.03
CA SER A 78 -9.13 -19.25 29.73
C SER A 78 -9.82 -18.10 28.99
N VAL A 79 -9.51 -17.83 27.72
CA VAL A 79 -10.30 -16.93 26.87
C VAL A 79 -10.85 -17.71 25.69
N VAL A 80 -12.16 -17.61 25.49
CA VAL A 80 -12.87 -18.28 24.40
C VAL A 80 -13.76 -17.27 23.70
N ILE A 81 -13.57 -17.14 22.39
CA ILE A 81 -14.48 -16.41 21.52
C ILE A 81 -15.70 -17.32 21.28
N LYS A 82 -16.86 -16.93 21.81
CA LYS A 82 -18.12 -17.69 21.72
C LYS A 82 -18.86 -17.42 20.42
N ASP A 83 -18.91 -16.15 20.02
CA ASP A 83 -19.61 -15.74 18.82
C ASP A 83 -18.96 -14.50 18.19
N VAL A 84 -19.16 -14.35 16.89
CA VAL A 84 -18.70 -13.23 16.09
C VAL A 84 -19.84 -12.77 15.20
N VAL A 85 -20.46 -11.66 15.57
CA VAL A 85 -21.53 -11.04 14.79
C VAL A 85 -20.97 -9.85 14.04
N ILE A 86 -21.17 -9.82 12.72
CA ILE A 86 -20.72 -8.73 11.86
C ILE A 86 -21.95 -8.20 11.12
N ASP A 87 -22.13 -6.88 11.15
CA ASP A 87 -23.17 -6.21 10.39
C ASP A 87 -22.96 -6.36 8.87
N LYS A 88 -24.01 -6.04 8.11
CA LYS A 88 -23.97 -6.14 6.65
C LYS A 88 -22.91 -5.23 6.03
N LEU A 89 -21.95 -5.84 5.32
CA LEU A 89 -20.92 -5.13 4.57
C LEU A 89 -21.49 -4.61 3.24
N LEU A 90 -21.47 -3.30 3.05
CA LEU A 90 -22.00 -2.65 1.85
C LEU A 90 -21.01 -1.61 1.30
N THR A 91 -20.64 -1.78 0.04
CA THR A 91 -19.79 -0.83 -0.71
C THR A 91 -20.61 -0.04 -1.73
N TYR A 92 -20.15 1.17 -2.01
CA TYR A 92 -20.72 2.06 -3.02
C TYR A 92 -19.64 3.02 -3.53
N PHE A 93 -19.92 3.70 -4.64
CA PHE A 93 -19.07 4.79 -5.12
C PHE A 93 -19.67 6.13 -4.72
N ASP A 94 -18.83 7.02 -4.19
CA ASP A 94 -19.19 8.38 -3.84
C ASP A 94 -18.29 9.39 -4.56
N PHE A 95 -18.78 10.63 -4.70
CA PHE A 95 -18.00 11.71 -5.26
C PHE A 95 -17.04 12.28 -4.20
N PHE A 96 -15.78 12.42 -4.60
CA PHE A 96 -14.73 13.04 -3.81
C PHE A 96 -14.11 14.18 -4.59
N ASP A 97 -14.11 15.36 -3.98
CA ASP A 97 -13.61 16.60 -4.52
C ASP A 97 -12.25 16.92 -3.88
N ALA A 98 -11.22 17.12 -4.71
CA ALA A 98 -9.88 17.47 -4.27
C ALA A 98 -9.44 18.79 -4.91
N ASP A 99 -8.79 19.67 -4.14
CA ASP A 99 -8.17 20.87 -4.69
C ASP A 99 -6.90 20.49 -5.49
N ILE A 100 -6.88 20.88 -6.77
CA ILE A 100 -5.78 20.65 -7.71
C ILE A 100 -5.24 21.96 -8.31
N SER A 101 -5.45 23.08 -7.63
CA SER A 101 -5.10 24.42 -8.11
C SER A 101 -3.60 24.56 -8.44
N ASN A 102 -2.74 23.79 -7.78
CA ASN A 102 -1.29 23.74 -8.03
C ASN A 102 -0.89 23.30 -9.45
N VAL A 103 -1.80 22.71 -10.23
CA VAL A 103 -1.53 22.31 -11.63
C VAL A 103 -1.43 23.53 -12.54
N ILE A 104 -2.04 24.66 -12.17
CA ILE A 104 -2.02 25.87 -13.00
C ILE A 104 -0.73 26.65 -12.76
N PRO A 105 0.08 26.92 -13.80
CA PRO A 105 1.26 27.75 -13.66
C PRO A 105 0.82 29.19 -13.36
N MET A 106 1.13 29.67 -12.17
CA MET A 106 0.78 31.03 -11.76
C MET A 106 1.87 32.02 -12.18
N THR A 107 1.47 33.08 -12.88
CA THR A 107 2.38 34.15 -13.33
C THR A 107 2.57 35.25 -12.27
N ASN A 108 1.71 35.31 -11.25
CA ASN A 108 1.77 36.33 -10.19
C ASN A 108 1.47 35.72 -8.82
N VAL A 109 2.46 35.75 -7.92
CA VAL A 109 2.41 35.16 -6.57
C VAL A 109 1.31 35.77 -5.70
N ASN A 110 0.95 37.05 -5.92
CA ASN A 110 -0.04 37.76 -5.10
C ASN A 110 -1.48 37.34 -5.39
N LYS A 111 -1.73 36.56 -6.45
CA LYS A 111 -3.06 36.07 -6.84
C LYS A 111 -3.27 34.60 -6.53
N PHE A 112 -2.40 33.99 -5.72
CA PHE A 112 -2.42 32.56 -5.43
C PHE A 112 -3.79 32.06 -4.93
N TRP A 113 -4.49 32.87 -4.14
CA TRP A 113 -5.78 32.52 -3.54
C TRP A 113 -7.00 32.88 -4.42
N ASP A 114 -6.79 33.51 -5.58
CA ASP A 114 -7.89 34.02 -6.42
C ASP A 114 -8.52 32.93 -7.30
N LEU A 115 -7.85 31.77 -7.43
CA LEU A 115 -8.29 30.68 -8.30
C LEU A 115 -8.31 29.36 -7.54
N SER A 116 -9.47 28.71 -7.53
CA SER A 116 -9.63 27.33 -7.02
C SER A 116 -10.08 26.41 -8.14
N VAL A 117 -9.35 25.31 -8.33
CA VAL A 117 -9.68 24.24 -9.26
C VAL A 117 -9.91 22.95 -8.49
N ILE A 118 -11.09 22.36 -8.68
CA ILE A 118 -11.50 21.15 -7.97
C ILE A 118 -11.55 19.98 -8.96
N GLY A 119 -10.80 18.93 -8.66
CA GLY A 119 -10.89 17.63 -9.35
C GLY A 119 -11.91 16.73 -8.65
N ARG A 120 -13.03 16.45 -9.32
CA ARG A 120 -14.06 15.52 -8.83
C ARG A 120 -13.80 14.11 -9.35
N THR A 121 -13.72 13.14 -8.43
CA THR A 121 -13.52 11.72 -8.75
C THR A 121 -14.57 10.84 -8.07
N LYS A 122 -14.91 9.69 -8.65
CA LYS A 122 -15.70 8.67 -7.96
C LYS A 122 -14.74 7.75 -7.21
N ARG A 123 -14.91 7.60 -5.89
CA ARG A 123 -14.08 6.74 -5.04
C ARG A 123 -14.92 5.67 -4.37
N LEU A 124 -14.33 4.49 -4.17
CA LEU A 124 -14.94 3.40 -3.43
C LEU A 124 -15.11 3.83 -1.96
N ASN A 125 -16.28 3.60 -1.40
CA ASN A 125 -16.61 3.85 -0.01
C ASN A 125 -17.44 2.68 0.56
N HIS A 126 -17.59 2.62 1.88
CA HIS A 126 -18.41 1.62 2.55
C HIS A 126 -19.34 2.25 3.59
N LYS A 127 -20.45 1.57 3.91
CA LYS A 127 -21.29 1.97 5.05
C LYS A 127 -20.58 1.60 6.37
N PRO A 128 -20.73 2.39 7.44
CA PRO A 128 -20.28 1.99 8.75
C PRO A 128 -20.93 0.66 9.15
N PHE A 129 -20.15 -0.23 9.76
CA PHE A 129 -20.60 -1.52 10.24
C PHE A 129 -19.95 -1.78 11.60
N THR A 130 -20.62 -2.51 12.49
CA THR A 130 -20.05 -2.94 13.77
C THR A 130 -19.74 -4.44 13.71
N TYR A 131 -18.66 -4.82 14.39
CA TYR A 131 -18.37 -6.22 14.70
C TYR A 131 -18.45 -6.38 16.22
N THR A 132 -19.17 -7.39 16.67
CA THR A 132 -19.33 -7.71 18.09
C THR A 132 -18.78 -9.10 18.33
N LEU A 133 -17.81 -9.18 19.23
CA LEU A 133 -17.19 -10.43 19.68
C LEU A 133 -17.77 -10.75 21.04
N ASP A 134 -18.43 -11.91 21.16
CA ASP A 134 -18.77 -12.46 22.47
C ASP A 134 -17.57 -13.24 23.00
N VAL A 135 -16.97 -12.74 24.07
CA VAL A 135 -15.72 -13.28 24.62
C VAL A 135 -15.97 -13.67 26.07
N MET A 136 -15.82 -14.97 26.34
CA MET A 136 -15.83 -15.51 27.68
C MET A 136 -14.40 -15.58 28.21
N SER A 137 -14.18 -15.04 29.41
CA SER A 137 -12.91 -15.18 30.13
C SER A 137 -13.13 -15.79 31.51
N GLU A 138 -12.35 -16.81 31.85
CA GLU A 138 -12.32 -17.45 33.17
C GLU A 138 -11.10 -17.00 34.00
N PHE A 139 -10.46 -15.89 33.61
CA PHE A 139 -9.37 -15.29 34.38
C PHE A 139 -9.93 -14.65 35.66
N LYS A 140 -9.30 -14.93 36.80
CA LYS A 140 -9.62 -14.32 38.10
C LYS A 140 -9.01 -12.92 38.24
#